data_AF-A0A969FPW2-F1
#
_entry.id   AF-A0A969FPW2-F1
#
_cell.length_a   1.000
_cell.length_b   1.000
_cell.length_c   1.000
_cell.angle_alpha   90.00
_cell.angle_beta   90.00
_cell.angle_gamma   90.00
#
_symmetry.space_group_name_H-M   'P 1'
#
loop_
_entity.id
_entity.type
_entity.pdbx_description
1 polymer ?
#
loop_
_entity_poly.entity_id
_entity_poly.type
_entity_poly.pdbx_seq_one_letter_code
_entity_poly.pdbx_strand_id
1 'polypeptide(L)'
;MATAPIVQKFGGTSVGSVERLQAVAQRVANTAKDAPVVVVVSAMGKSTDALVALANEISSNPSRREMDMLLSTGEQVSIALLSMALQELGQPAISMTGAQVGIVTEAEHSRARILQISTDRLQRQLDAGKVVVVAGFQGMASGDEFEITTLGRGGSDTSAVALAAALHADRCEIYTDVPGILTTDPRIVPHAQLMDEVSCDEMLELASLGATVLHPRAVEIARNYGVPLVVRSSWTNDPGTRITAPAPLDRALAGLELVHPVDAVELNPTEAKISFVRVPDRPGIAAKLFSELGRRNLDVDLIVQSIH
;
A
#
# COMPACT_ATOMS: atom_id res chain seq x y z
N MET A 1 9.87 27.07 -6.09
CA MET A 1 10.20 25.64 -5.92
C MET A 1 9.09 24.86 -6.59
N ALA A 2 9.41 23.87 -7.43
CA ALA A 2 8.37 23.00 -7.99
C ALA A 2 7.64 22.30 -6.84
N THR A 3 6.31 22.29 -6.86
CA THR A 3 5.51 21.56 -5.87
C THR A 3 5.75 20.07 -6.04
N ALA A 4 6.06 19.37 -4.95
CA ALA A 4 6.27 17.92 -4.97
C ALA A 4 4.96 17.22 -5.40
N PRO A 5 5.05 16.11 -6.16
CA PRO A 5 3.86 15.43 -6.66
C PRO A 5 3.07 14.79 -5.52
N ILE A 6 1.76 14.62 -5.74
CA ILE A 6 0.91 13.77 -4.90
C ILE A 6 0.66 12.48 -5.67
N VAL A 7 0.90 11.34 -5.02
CA VAL A 7 0.53 10.03 -5.57
C VAL A 7 -0.82 9.63 -5.00
N GLN A 8 -1.79 9.29 -5.85
CA GLN A 8 -3.11 8.84 -5.43
C GLN A 8 -3.37 7.42 -5.95
N LYS A 9 -3.67 6.48 -5.06
CA LYS A 9 -4.05 5.12 -5.44
C LYS A 9 -5.55 4.92 -5.29
N PHE A 10 -6.21 4.34 -6.29
CA PHE A 10 -7.62 3.96 -6.22
C PHE A 10 -7.78 2.44 -6.35
N GLY A 11 -8.44 1.82 -5.37
CA GLY A 11 -8.75 0.39 -5.39
C GLY A 11 -9.85 0.02 -6.39
N GLY A 12 -10.03 -1.27 -6.64
CA GLY A 12 -10.98 -1.76 -7.65
C GLY A 12 -12.43 -1.35 -7.40
N THR A 13 -12.86 -1.23 -6.14
CA THR A 13 -14.20 -0.74 -5.77
C THR A 13 -14.36 0.76 -6.06
N SER A 14 -13.27 1.54 -5.96
CA SER A 14 -13.24 2.97 -6.31
C SER A 14 -13.36 3.23 -7.81
N VAL A 15 -13.04 2.25 -8.67
CA VAL A 15 -13.09 2.35 -10.14
C VAL A 15 -14.01 1.28 -10.77
N GLY A 16 -14.93 0.72 -9.99
CA GLY A 16 -15.72 -0.44 -10.40
C GLY A 16 -16.81 -0.18 -11.44
N SER A 17 -17.11 1.08 -11.74
CA SER A 17 -18.08 1.50 -12.76
C SER A 17 -17.64 2.78 -13.46
N VAL A 18 -18.31 3.12 -14.56
CA VAL A 18 -18.04 4.36 -15.33
C VAL A 18 -18.32 5.59 -14.47
N GLU A 19 -19.41 5.60 -13.70
CA GLU A 19 -19.76 6.70 -12.80
C GLU A 19 -18.70 6.88 -11.71
N ARG A 20 -18.15 5.77 -11.20
CA ARG A 20 -17.06 5.79 -10.23
C ARG A 20 -15.76 6.33 -10.85
N LEU A 21 -15.41 5.90 -12.06
CA LEU A 21 -14.28 6.45 -12.82
C LEU A 21 -14.41 7.96 -13.06
N GLN A 22 -15.61 8.44 -13.42
CA GLN A 22 -15.88 9.88 -13.57
C GLN A 22 -15.72 10.64 -12.25
N ALA A 23 -16.21 10.08 -11.14
CA ALA A 23 -16.03 10.67 -9.81
C ALA A 23 -14.53 10.74 -9.41
N VAL A 24 -13.77 9.68 -9.69
CA VAL A 24 -12.30 9.66 -9.49
C VAL A 24 -11.62 10.71 -10.38
N ALA A 25 -11.97 10.79 -11.67
CA ALA A 25 -11.42 11.79 -12.59
C ALA A 25 -11.67 13.22 -12.09
N GLN A 26 -12.88 13.51 -11.61
CA GLN A 26 -13.22 14.82 -11.07
C GLN A 26 -12.40 15.17 -9.81
N ARG A 27 -12.18 14.19 -8.93
CA ARG A 27 -11.32 14.35 -7.74
C ARG A 27 -9.88 14.65 -8.13
N VAL A 28 -9.31 13.81 -9.00
CA VAL A 28 -7.94 13.95 -9.49
C VAL A 28 -7.74 15.30 -10.18
N ALA A 29 -8.67 15.71 -11.06
CA ALA A 29 -8.62 17.00 -11.74
C ALA A 29 -8.71 18.19 -10.76
N ASN A 30 -9.38 18.03 -9.63
CA ASN A 30 -9.38 19.05 -8.58
C ASN A 30 -8.02 19.12 -7.87
N THR A 31 -7.41 17.98 -7.50
CA THR A 31 -6.06 17.95 -6.91
C THR A 31 -5.01 18.51 -7.88
N ALA A 32 -5.14 18.23 -9.17
CA ALA A 32 -4.20 18.65 -10.22
C ALA A 32 -4.13 20.18 -10.43
N LYS A 33 -5.09 20.93 -9.87
CA LYS A 33 -5.06 22.41 -9.88
C LYS A 33 -3.95 22.97 -8.99
N ASP A 34 -3.62 22.26 -7.91
CA ASP A 34 -2.74 22.75 -6.85
C ASP A 34 -1.38 22.04 -6.83
N ALA A 35 -1.29 20.81 -7.36
CA ALA A 35 -0.04 20.03 -7.39
C ALA A 35 0.03 19.06 -8.58
N PRO A 36 1.23 18.64 -9.02
CA PRO A 36 1.37 17.53 -9.96
C PRO A 36 0.81 16.23 -9.37
N VAL A 37 0.12 15.43 -10.18
CA VAL A 37 -0.56 14.21 -9.70
C VAL A 37 -0.14 12.98 -10.51
N VAL A 38 0.24 11.93 -9.79
CA VAL A 38 0.38 10.57 -10.32
C VAL A 38 -0.75 9.73 -9.74
N VAL A 39 -1.50 9.04 -10.58
CA VAL A 39 -2.61 8.20 -10.15
C VAL A 39 -2.26 6.74 -10.41
N VAL A 40 -2.37 5.89 -9.40
CA VAL A 40 -2.25 4.43 -9.54
C VAL A 40 -3.64 3.81 -9.44
N VAL A 41 -4.03 3.00 -10.41
CA VAL A 41 -5.33 2.31 -10.38
C VAL A 41 -5.16 0.79 -10.41
N SER A 42 -6.01 0.12 -9.63
CA SER A 42 -6.25 -1.32 -9.74
C SER A 42 -7.25 -1.62 -10.87
N ALA A 43 -7.38 -2.90 -11.21
CA ALA A 43 -8.42 -3.35 -12.14
C ALA A 43 -9.85 -3.04 -11.62
N MET A 44 -10.80 -2.85 -12.52
CA MET A 44 -12.18 -2.47 -12.19
C MET A 44 -12.90 -3.56 -11.40
N GLY A 45 -13.42 -3.25 -10.21
CA GLY A 45 -14.30 -4.11 -9.44
C GLY A 45 -13.76 -5.53 -9.23
N LYS A 46 -14.49 -6.53 -9.72
CA LYS A 46 -14.14 -7.96 -9.64
C LYS A 46 -13.51 -8.51 -10.93
N SER A 47 -13.01 -7.65 -11.81
CA SER A 47 -12.44 -8.07 -13.10
C SER A 47 -11.24 -9.01 -12.94
N THR A 48 -10.34 -8.74 -11.99
CA THR A 48 -9.22 -9.64 -11.67
C THR A 48 -9.73 -11.04 -11.27
N ASP A 49 -10.74 -11.12 -10.40
CA ASP A 49 -11.31 -12.40 -9.98
C ASP A 49 -11.94 -13.16 -11.16
N ALA A 50 -12.59 -12.44 -12.08
CA ALA A 50 -13.17 -13.04 -13.30
C ALA A 50 -12.08 -13.58 -14.24
N LEU A 51 -10.95 -12.87 -14.39
CA LEU A 51 -9.81 -13.34 -15.17
C LEU A 51 -9.17 -14.60 -14.54
N VAL A 52 -9.03 -14.62 -13.21
CA VAL A 52 -8.55 -15.80 -12.48
C VAL A 52 -9.50 -17.00 -12.67
N ALA A 53 -10.81 -16.78 -12.58
CA ALA A 53 -11.81 -17.82 -12.80
C ALA A 53 -11.71 -18.41 -14.22
N LEU A 54 -11.60 -17.56 -15.24
CA LEU A 54 -11.44 -17.98 -16.64
C LEU A 54 -10.16 -18.80 -16.87
N ALA A 55 -9.04 -18.38 -16.26
CA ALA A 55 -7.80 -19.16 -16.34
C ALA A 55 -7.94 -20.55 -15.71
N ASN A 56 -8.66 -20.65 -14.58
CA ASN A 56 -8.90 -21.91 -13.89
C ASN A 56 -9.87 -22.84 -14.63
N GLU A 57 -10.76 -22.29 -15.47
CA GLU A 57 -11.58 -23.10 -16.39
C GLU A 57 -10.74 -23.77 -17.48
N ILE A 58 -9.61 -23.16 -17.86
CA ILE A 58 -8.69 -23.70 -18.87
C ILE A 58 -7.68 -24.67 -18.26
N SER A 59 -7.12 -24.35 -17.08
CA SER A 59 -6.08 -25.14 -16.44
C SER A 59 -6.22 -25.13 -14.92
N SER A 60 -6.09 -26.29 -14.28
CA SER A 60 -6.01 -26.40 -12.81
C SER A 60 -4.69 -25.93 -12.23
N ASN A 61 -3.67 -25.71 -13.07
CA ASN A 61 -2.36 -25.19 -12.68
C ASN A 61 -1.84 -24.27 -13.79
N PRO A 62 -2.45 -23.08 -13.96
CA PRO A 62 -2.02 -22.14 -15.00
C PRO A 62 -0.59 -21.67 -14.76
N SER A 63 0.18 -21.48 -15.84
CA SER A 63 1.54 -20.95 -15.76
C SER A 63 1.53 -19.56 -15.11
N ARG A 64 2.40 -19.34 -14.14
CA ARG A 64 2.50 -18.04 -13.44
C ARG A 64 2.84 -16.89 -14.39
N ARG A 65 3.67 -17.14 -15.42
CA ARG A 65 4.00 -16.15 -16.45
C ARG A 65 2.76 -15.70 -17.22
N GLU A 66 1.94 -16.66 -17.65
CA GLU A 66 0.70 -16.36 -18.37
C GLU A 66 -0.35 -15.71 -17.46
N MET A 67 -0.37 -16.08 -16.18
CA MET A 67 -1.21 -15.40 -15.20
C MET A 67 -0.82 -13.94 -15.04
N ASP A 68 0.47 -13.62 -14.95
CA ASP A 68 0.93 -12.24 -14.86
C ASP A 68 0.53 -11.43 -16.09
N MET A 69 0.72 -12.00 -17.29
CA MET A 69 0.27 -11.39 -18.54
C MET A 69 -1.25 -11.16 -18.53
N LEU A 70 -2.05 -12.17 -18.18
CA LEU A 70 -3.51 -12.10 -18.16
C LEU A 70 -4.02 -11.04 -17.17
N LEU A 71 -3.57 -11.10 -15.91
CA LEU A 71 -4.10 -10.24 -14.85
C LEU A 71 -3.73 -8.77 -15.09
N SER A 72 -2.55 -8.50 -15.66
CA SER A 72 -2.09 -7.14 -15.98
C SER A 72 -3.03 -6.38 -16.95
N THR A 73 -3.83 -7.11 -17.73
CA THR A 73 -4.77 -6.50 -18.67
C THR A 73 -5.88 -5.72 -17.96
N GLY A 74 -6.26 -6.14 -16.74
CA GLY A 74 -7.30 -5.49 -15.95
C GLY A 74 -6.93 -4.05 -15.56
N GLU A 75 -5.69 -3.84 -15.10
CA GLU A 75 -5.20 -2.49 -14.81
C GLU A 75 -5.02 -1.66 -16.09
N GLN A 76 -4.60 -2.29 -17.20
CA GLN A 76 -4.43 -1.59 -18.49
C GLN A 76 -5.74 -1.00 -19.01
N VAL A 77 -6.86 -1.71 -18.87
CA VAL A 77 -8.19 -1.18 -19.19
C VAL A 77 -8.52 0.02 -18.29
N SER A 78 -8.25 -0.11 -16.99
CA SER A 78 -8.61 0.91 -15.99
C SER A 78 -7.85 2.22 -16.20
N ILE A 79 -6.54 2.17 -16.48
CA ILE A 79 -5.74 3.38 -16.74
C ILE A 79 -6.18 4.11 -18.01
N ALA A 80 -6.57 3.36 -19.05
CA ALA A 80 -6.99 3.93 -20.32
C ALA A 80 -8.31 4.68 -20.13
N LEU A 81 -9.30 4.05 -19.49
CA LEU A 81 -10.60 4.66 -19.23
C LEU A 81 -10.49 5.89 -18.31
N LEU A 82 -9.70 5.81 -17.23
CA LEU A 82 -9.52 6.98 -16.35
C LEU A 82 -8.81 8.13 -17.07
N SER A 83 -7.81 7.84 -17.92
CA SER A 83 -7.13 8.87 -18.70
C SER A 83 -8.07 9.56 -19.68
N MET A 84 -8.95 8.80 -20.36
CA MET A 84 -9.99 9.37 -21.23
C MET A 84 -10.96 10.24 -20.43
N ALA A 85 -11.41 9.80 -19.26
CA ALA A 85 -12.30 10.58 -18.40
C ALA A 85 -11.68 11.90 -17.94
N LEU A 86 -10.39 11.92 -17.60
CA LEU A 86 -9.66 13.15 -17.28
C LEU A 86 -9.55 14.10 -18.48
N GLN A 87 -9.26 13.56 -19.66
CA GLN A 87 -9.17 14.35 -20.90
C GLN A 87 -10.51 14.98 -21.27
N GLU A 88 -11.62 14.28 -21.07
CA GLU A 88 -12.98 14.80 -21.28
C GLU A 88 -13.30 15.98 -20.33
N LEU A 89 -12.75 15.97 -19.11
CA LEU A 89 -12.84 17.09 -18.16
C LEU A 89 -11.89 18.25 -18.50
N GLY A 90 -11.13 18.15 -19.61
CA GLY A 90 -10.15 19.15 -20.01
C GLY A 90 -8.82 19.07 -19.25
N GLN A 91 -8.61 18.04 -18.42
CA GLN A 91 -7.35 17.80 -17.73
C GLN A 91 -6.43 16.94 -18.61
N PRO A 92 -5.28 17.46 -19.07
CA PRO A 92 -4.32 16.63 -19.80
C PRO A 92 -3.89 15.43 -18.95
N ALA A 93 -4.02 14.23 -19.51
CA ALA A 93 -3.68 12.99 -18.83
C ALA A 93 -3.04 11.98 -19.78
N ILE A 94 -2.21 11.08 -19.23
CA ILE A 94 -1.56 10.00 -19.99
C ILE A 94 -1.53 8.71 -19.18
N SER A 95 -1.98 7.61 -19.79
CA SER A 95 -1.90 6.27 -19.23
C SER A 95 -0.52 5.67 -19.46
N MET A 96 0.07 5.02 -18.45
CA MET A 96 1.34 4.31 -18.55
C MET A 96 1.30 2.95 -17.84
N THR A 97 1.80 1.90 -18.49
CA THR A 97 2.01 0.59 -17.87
C THR A 97 3.23 0.57 -16.96
N GLY A 98 3.39 -0.45 -16.12
CA GLY A 98 4.56 -0.60 -15.24
C GLY A 98 5.89 -0.53 -16.00
N ALA A 99 5.99 -1.22 -17.15
CA ALA A 99 7.14 -1.17 -18.04
C ALA A 99 7.40 0.24 -18.62
N GLN A 100 6.34 0.96 -19.01
CA GLN A 100 6.46 2.31 -19.55
C GLN A 100 6.89 3.34 -18.50
N VAL A 101 6.51 3.12 -17.23
CA VAL A 101 6.98 3.90 -16.08
C VAL A 101 8.40 3.52 -15.69
N GLY A 102 8.88 2.33 -16.03
CA GLY A 102 10.20 1.85 -15.65
C GLY A 102 10.23 1.18 -14.28
N ILE A 103 9.13 0.54 -13.87
CA ILE A 103 9.06 -0.31 -12.67
C ILE A 103 9.77 -1.63 -13.00
N VAL A 104 11.00 -1.77 -12.53
CA VAL A 104 11.82 -2.97 -12.71
C VAL A 104 11.65 -3.88 -11.49
N THR A 105 11.44 -5.17 -11.74
CA THR A 105 11.15 -6.16 -10.70
C THR A 105 12.05 -7.39 -10.80
N GLU A 106 12.01 -8.25 -9.78
CA GLU A 106 12.54 -9.62 -9.88
C GLU A 106 11.78 -10.44 -10.93
N ALA A 107 12.42 -11.47 -11.49
CA ALA A 107 11.82 -12.40 -12.46
C ALA A 107 10.89 -13.47 -11.83
N GLU A 108 10.43 -13.27 -10.59
CA GLU A 108 9.51 -14.19 -9.91
C GLU A 108 8.06 -13.79 -10.14
N HIS A 109 7.40 -14.48 -11.08
CA HIS A 109 6.01 -14.23 -11.41
C HIS A 109 5.04 -14.39 -10.22
N SER A 110 3.94 -13.64 -10.27
CA SER A 110 2.84 -13.62 -9.29
C SER A 110 3.15 -13.01 -7.91
N ARG A 111 4.42 -12.70 -7.61
CA ARG A 111 4.85 -12.13 -6.32
C ARG A 111 6.15 -11.32 -6.44
N ALA A 112 6.38 -10.73 -7.60
CA ALA A 112 7.61 -10.01 -7.87
C ALA A 112 7.80 -8.84 -6.89
N ARG A 113 9.07 -8.49 -6.64
CA ARG A 113 9.46 -7.35 -5.81
C ARG A 113 10.02 -6.24 -6.69
N ILE A 114 9.67 -4.99 -6.40
CA ILE A 114 10.23 -3.83 -7.11
C ILE A 114 11.71 -3.67 -6.71
N LEU A 115 12.58 -3.72 -7.71
CA LEU A 115 14.01 -3.47 -7.56
C LEU A 115 14.32 -1.98 -7.69
N GLN A 116 13.76 -1.32 -8.70
CA GLN A 116 13.98 0.11 -8.95
C GLN A 116 12.87 0.69 -9.82
N ILE A 117 12.73 2.01 -9.80
CA ILE A 117 11.81 2.75 -10.65
C ILE A 117 12.56 3.87 -11.37
N SER A 118 12.55 3.86 -12.71
CA SER A 118 13.14 4.94 -13.52
C SER A 118 12.15 6.08 -13.73
N THR A 119 12.32 7.19 -13.02
CA THR A 119 11.32 8.27 -12.98
C THR A 119 11.40 9.25 -14.16
N ASP A 120 12.43 9.20 -14.99
CA ASP A 120 12.71 10.21 -16.04
C ASP A 120 11.55 10.44 -17.02
N ARG A 121 10.88 9.36 -17.46
CA ARG A 121 9.75 9.49 -18.38
C ARG A 121 8.52 10.05 -17.68
N LEU A 122 8.27 9.61 -16.45
CA LEU A 122 7.15 10.04 -15.64
C LEU A 122 7.29 11.54 -15.32
N GLN A 123 8.48 11.97 -14.86
CA GLN A 123 8.78 13.37 -14.55
C GLN A 123 8.56 14.28 -15.76
N ARG A 124 9.02 13.88 -16.96
CA ARG A 124 8.78 14.63 -18.20
C ARG A 124 7.30 14.84 -18.52
N GLN A 125 6.42 13.90 -18.17
CA GLN A 125 4.98 14.07 -18.37
C GLN A 125 4.35 14.99 -17.32
N LEU A 126 4.80 14.90 -16.06
CA LEU A 126 4.39 15.82 -15.00
C LEU A 126 4.81 17.26 -15.32
N ASP A 127 6.04 17.46 -15.80
CA ASP A 127 6.57 18.78 -16.20
C ASP A 127 5.80 19.36 -17.40
N ALA A 128 5.20 18.50 -18.24
CA ALA A 128 4.30 18.89 -19.32
C ALA A 128 2.85 19.18 -18.84
N GLY A 129 2.61 19.24 -17.53
CA GLY A 129 1.32 19.56 -16.92
C GLY A 129 0.29 18.43 -17.01
N LYS A 130 0.71 17.19 -17.29
CA LYS A 130 -0.20 16.04 -17.39
C LYS A 130 -0.33 15.31 -16.07
N VAL A 131 -1.54 14.82 -15.79
CA VAL A 131 -1.74 13.75 -14.81
C VAL A 131 -1.22 12.44 -15.40
N VAL A 132 -0.33 11.76 -14.69
CA VAL A 132 0.17 10.45 -15.13
C VAL A 132 -0.65 9.34 -14.46
N VAL A 133 -1.37 8.54 -15.24
CA VAL A 133 -2.19 7.44 -14.75
C VAL A 133 -1.46 6.13 -14.97
N VAL A 134 -0.95 5.53 -13.89
CA VAL A 134 -0.13 4.33 -13.88
C VAL A 134 -0.96 3.10 -13.55
N ALA A 135 -0.71 2.01 -14.28
CA ALA A 135 -1.31 0.74 -13.92
C ALA A 135 -0.52 0.14 -12.77
N GLY A 136 -1.18 -0.01 -11.62
CA GLY A 136 -0.56 -0.62 -10.45
C GLY A 136 -0.36 -2.12 -10.65
N PHE A 137 0.15 -2.79 -9.60
CA PHE A 137 0.27 -4.26 -9.52
C PHE A 137 1.25 -4.92 -10.50
N GLN A 138 1.67 -4.25 -11.57
CA GLN A 138 2.56 -4.80 -12.59
C GLN A 138 3.91 -4.08 -12.68
N GLY A 139 4.92 -4.81 -13.13
CA GLY A 139 6.25 -4.32 -13.47
C GLY A 139 6.86 -5.13 -14.61
N MET A 140 8.15 -4.91 -14.85
CA MET A 140 8.91 -5.61 -15.88
C MET A 140 10.11 -6.30 -15.24
N ALA A 141 10.25 -7.60 -15.49
CA ALA A 141 11.36 -8.39 -14.94
C ALA A 141 12.71 -7.80 -15.36
N SER A 142 13.67 -7.77 -14.43
CA SER A 142 15.05 -7.44 -14.73
C SER A 142 15.67 -8.51 -15.63
N GLY A 143 16.33 -8.09 -16.70
CA GLY A 143 17.02 -8.98 -17.64
C GLY A 143 16.65 -8.69 -19.09
N ASP A 144 17.05 -9.58 -20.00
CA ASP A 144 16.91 -9.37 -21.45
C ASP A 144 15.52 -9.78 -21.99
N GLU A 145 14.71 -10.49 -21.19
CA GLU A 145 13.45 -11.09 -21.65
C GLU A 145 12.23 -10.15 -21.52
N PHE A 146 12.38 -8.97 -20.90
CA PHE A 146 11.35 -7.92 -20.79
C PHE A 146 9.94 -8.42 -20.40
N GLU A 147 9.89 -9.41 -19.51
CA GLU A 147 8.67 -10.10 -19.13
C GLU A 147 7.76 -9.27 -18.21
N ILE A 148 6.44 -9.38 -18.41
CA ILE A 148 5.45 -8.76 -17.51
C ILE A 148 5.44 -9.57 -16.22
N THR A 149 5.57 -8.87 -15.09
CA THR A 149 5.47 -9.48 -13.77
C THR A 149 4.40 -8.79 -12.95
N THR A 150 3.81 -9.54 -12.03
CA THR A 150 2.88 -8.97 -11.05
C THR A 150 3.45 -9.03 -9.64
N LEU A 151 3.08 -8.05 -8.82
CA LEU A 151 3.60 -7.85 -7.48
C LEU A 151 2.86 -8.70 -6.42
N GLY A 152 1.83 -9.44 -6.82
CA GLY A 152 0.97 -10.21 -5.92
C GLY A 152 -0.05 -9.35 -5.16
N ARG A 153 -0.62 -9.90 -4.09
CA ARG A 153 -1.65 -9.20 -3.29
C ARG A 153 -1.11 -7.87 -2.76
N GLY A 154 -1.97 -6.85 -2.78
CA GLY A 154 -1.59 -5.48 -2.40
C GLY A 154 -0.67 -4.77 -3.41
N GLY A 155 -0.39 -5.37 -4.56
CA GLY A 155 0.57 -4.84 -5.52
C GLY A 155 0.30 -3.40 -5.98
N SER A 156 -0.97 -2.98 -6.09
CA SER A 156 -1.30 -1.59 -6.42
C SER A 156 -0.92 -0.61 -5.29
N ASP A 157 -1.09 -0.99 -4.03
CA ASP A 157 -0.66 -0.17 -2.89
C ASP A 157 0.86 -0.05 -2.89
N THR A 158 1.55 -1.19 -3.05
CA THR A 158 3.01 -1.26 -3.17
C THR A 158 3.52 -0.39 -4.31
N SER A 159 2.89 -0.44 -5.49
CA SER A 159 3.25 0.38 -6.65
C SER A 159 3.15 1.87 -6.33
N ALA A 160 2.07 2.29 -5.65
CA ALA A 160 1.84 3.69 -5.31
C ALA A 160 2.88 4.23 -4.32
N VAL A 161 3.16 3.48 -3.26
CA VAL A 161 4.15 3.91 -2.27
C VAL A 161 5.57 3.90 -2.86
N ALA A 162 5.91 2.89 -3.67
CA ALA A 162 7.20 2.83 -4.35
C ALA A 162 7.39 4.01 -5.33
N LEU A 163 6.34 4.38 -6.08
CA LEU A 163 6.36 5.58 -6.94
C LEU A 163 6.51 6.86 -6.12
N ALA A 164 5.81 6.96 -4.98
CA ALA A 164 5.91 8.11 -4.10
C ALA A 164 7.33 8.26 -3.52
N ALA A 165 7.96 7.16 -3.11
CA ALA A 165 9.36 7.14 -2.67
C ALA A 165 10.30 7.58 -3.81
N ALA A 166 10.16 7.00 -5.00
CA ALA A 166 11.03 7.29 -6.14
C ALA A 166 10.91 8.73 -6.68
N LEU A 167 9.73 9.36 -6.51
CA LEU A 167 9.46 10.73 -6.95
C LEU A 167 9.65 11.78 -5.84
N HIS A 168 10.03 11.37 -4.62
CA HIS A 168 10.04 12.24 -3.44
C HIS A 168 8.71 13.01 -3.31
N ALA A 169 7.61 12.28 -3.45
CA ALA A 169 6.27 12.84 -3.40
C ALA A 169 5.98 13.46 -2.02
N ASP A 170 5.15 14.50 -2.01
CA ASP A 170 4.70 15.16 -0.77
C ASP A 170 3.98 14.17 0.15
N ARG A 171 3.14 13.32 -0.45
CA ARG A 171 2.42 12.23 0.20
C ARG A 171 1.87 11.22 -0.80
N CYS A 172 1.52 10.04 -0.30
CA CYS A 172 0.78 9.02 -1.02
C CYS A 172 -0.60 8.80 -0.40
N GLU A 173 -1.66 9.07 -1.16
CA GLU A 173 -3.05 8.92 -0.74
C GLU A 173 -3.59 7.58 -1.22
N ILE A 174 -4.03 6.72 -0.30
CA ILE A 174 -4.65 5.42 -0.58
C ILE A 174 -6.16 5.56 -0.46
N TYR A 175 -6.85 5.57 -1.59
CA TYR A 175 -8.30 5.64 -1.66
C TYR A 175 -8.94 4.25 -1.69
N THR A 176 -9.88 4.05 -0.78
CA THR A 176 -10.58 2.78 -0.55
C THR A 176 -12.07 3.02 -0.21
N ASP A 177 -12.78 1.98 0.20
CA ASP A 177 -14.20 1.96 0.58
C ASP A 177 -14.50 2.17 2.05
N VAL A 178 -13.47 2.29 2.87
CA VAL A 178 -13.54 2.69 4.27
C VAL A 178 -13.10 4.15 4.46
N PRO A 179 -13.58 4.86 5.50
CA PRO A 179 -13.19 6.25 5.78
C PRO A 179 -11.70 6.42 6.09
N GLY A 180 -11.07 5.39 6.65
CA GLY A 180 -9.67 5.37 7.06
C GLY A 180 -9.38 4.13 7.90
N ILE A 181 -8.43 4.23 8.83
CA ILE A 181 -8.12 3.17 9.80
C ILE A 181 -8.99 3.36 11.03
N LEU A 182 -9.71 2.30 11.41
CA LEU A 182 -10.53 2.28 12.61
C LEU A 182 -9.76 1.64 13.78
N THR A 183 -10.13 1.97 15.01
CA THR A 183 -9.51 1.40 16.22
C THR A 183 -9.61 -0.13 16.29
N THR A 184 -10.60 -0.74 15.62
CA THR A 184 -10.78 -2.18 15.48
C THR A 184 -11.80 -2.50 14.38
N ASP A 185 -12.11 -3.78 14.15
CA ASP A 185 -13.11 -4.21 13.18
C ASP A 185 -14.54 -3.78 13.59
N PRO A 186 -15.19 -2.87 12.85
CA PRO A 186 -16.52 -2.36 13.18
C PRO A 186 -17.62 -3.43 13.08
N ARG A 187 -17.35 -4.56 12.39
CA ARG A 187 -18.28 -5.70 12.30
C ARG A 187 -18.38 -6.46 13.62
N ILE A 188 -17.34 -6.37 14.46
CA ILE A 188 -17.28 -7.01 15.78
C ILE A 188 -17.59 -5.97 16.87
N VAL A 189 -17.04 -4.76 16.76
CA VAL A 189 -17.22 -3.67 17.73
C VAL A 189 -17.88 -2.47 17.05
N PRO A 190 -19.21 -2.28 17.17
CA PRO A 190 -19.95 -1.24 16.45
C PRO A 190 -19.53 0.20 16.76
N HIS A 191 -18.83 0.42 17.88
CA HIS A 191 -18.34 1.73 18.32
C HIS A 191 -16.88 1.99 17.94
N ALA A 192 -16.31 1.22 17.00
CA ALA A 192 -14.96 1.46 16.48
C ALA A 192 -14.84 2.89 15.95
N GLN A 193 -13.79 3.59 16.37
CA GLN A 193 -13.59 5.01 16.06
C GLN A 193 -12.58 5.17 14.93
N LEU A 194 -12.75 6.21 14.12
CA LEU A 194 -11.77 6.59 13.11
C LEU A 194 -10.54 7.19 13.80
N MET A 195 -9.37 6.70 13.45
CA MET A 195 -8.09 7.25 13.92
C MET A 195 -7.72 8.44 13.03
N ASP A 196 -7.37 9.58 13.64
CA ASP A 196 -6.86 10.73 12.89
C ASP A 196 -5.44 10.47 12.37
N GLU A 197 -4.64 9.76 13.17
CA GLU A 197 -3.23 9.49 12.93
C GLU A 197 -2.82 8.12 13.51
N VAL A 198 -1.89 7.46 12.82
CA VAL A 198 -1.24 6.21 13.26
C VAL A 198 0.20 6.19 12.71
N SER A 199 1.16 5.62 13.44
CA SER A 199 2.52 5.47 12.92
C SER A 199 2.62 4.28 11.94
N CYS A 200 3.66 4.28 11.10
CA CYS A 200 3.95 3.13 10.24
C CYS A 200 4.14 1.83 11.05
N ASP A 201 4.80 1.89 12.21
CA ASP A 201 5.04 0.70 13.04
C ASP A 201 3.74 0.16 13.66
N GLU A 202 2.89 1.03 14.20
CA GLU A 202 1.55 0.64 14.66
C GLU A 202 0.71 0.05 13.51
N MET A 203 0.77 0.65 12.33
CA MET A 203 0.04 0.14 11.16
C MET A 203 0.57 -1.21 10.69
N LEU A 204 1.88 -1.47 10.76
CA LEU A 204 2.46 -2.79 10.45
C LEU A 204 1.94 -3.86 11.41
N GLU A 205 1.86 -3.56 12.70
CA GLU A 205 1.28 -4.46 13.70
C GLU A 205 -0.22 -4.68 13.47
N LEU A 206 -0.99 -3.63 13.19
CA LEU A 206 -2.41 -3.77 12.88
C LEU A 206 -2.65 -4.60 11.62
N ALA A 207 -1.83 -4.41 10.58
CA ALA A 207 -1.94 -5.16 9.34
C ALA A 207 -1.54 -6.63 9.52
N SER A 208 -0.53 -6.93 10.37
CA SER A 208 -0.13 -8.30 10.70
C SER A 208 -1.24 -9.07 11.45
N LEU A 209 -2.03 -8.36 12.25
CA LEU A 209 -3.18 -8.88 13.00
C LEU A 209 -4.49 -8.95 12.18
N GLY A 210 -4.45 -8.59 10.89
CA GLY A 210 -5.56 -8.80 9.96
C GLY A 210 -6.33 -7.55 9.55
N ALA A 211 -5.84 -6.35 9.85
CA ALA A 211 -6.39 -5.14 9.25
C ALA A 211 -6.14 -5.15 7.73
N THR A 212 -7.21 -5.22 6.93
CA THR A 212 -7.11 -5.42 5.47
C THR A 212 -7.04 -4.13 4.65
N VAL A 213 -6.95 -2.97 5.30
CA VAL A 213 -7.11 -1.68 4.63
C VAL A 213 -5.88 -1.30 3.79
N LEU A 214 -4.69 -1.67 4.25
CA LEU A 214 -3.43 -1.34 3.60
C LEU A 214 -2.49 -2.55 3.66
N HIS A 215 -1.86 -2.90 2.54
CA HIS A 215 -0.96 -4.05 2.50
C HIS A 215 0.35 -3.80 3.27
N PRO A 216 0.84 -4.72 4.13
CA PRO A 216 2.04 -4.53 4.94
C PRO A 216 3.28 -4.07 4.15
N ARG A 217 3.52 -4.67 2.97
CA ARG A 217 4.63 -4.29 2.08
C ARG A 217 4.64 -2.79 1.73
N ALA A 218 3.47 -2.19 1.53
CA ALA A 218 3.39 -0.78 1.20
C ALA A 218 3.69 0.11 2.43
N VAL A 219 3.24 -0.30 3.62
CA VAL A 219 3.58 0.41 4.88
C VAL A 219 5.08 0.33 5.17
N GLU A 220 5.69 -0.82 4.91
CA GLU A 220 7.13 -1.04 5.10
C GLU A 220 7.98 -0.12 4.19
N ILE A 221 7.62 -0.01 2.90
CA ILE A 221 8.27 0.94 1.99
C ILE A 221 8.10 2.37 2.50
N ALA A 222 6.89 2.73 2.93
CA ALA A 222 6.61 4.07 3.43
C ALA A 222 7.47 4.41 4.65
N ARG A 223 7.60 3.47 5.58
CA ARG A 223 8.47 3.59 6.76
C ARG A 223 9.92 3.78 6.36
N ASN A 224 10.43 2.90 5.50
CA ASN A 224 11.85 2.83 5.16
C ASN A 224 12.33 4.05 4.36
N TYR A 225 11.43 4.65 3.56
CA TYR A 225 11.72 5.80 2.70
C TYR A 225 11.06 7.11 3.17
N GLY A 226 10.47 7.12 4.37
CA GLY A 226 9.88 8.33 4.95
C GLY A 226 8.71 8.91 4.14
N VAL A 227 7.90 8.08 3.47
CA VAL A 227 6.78 8.52 2.64
C VAL A 227 5.53 8.72 3.51
N PRO A 228 4.98 9.94 3.62
CA PRO A 228 3.73 10.16 4.34
C PRO A 228 2.56 9.49 3.60
N LEU A 229 1.76 8.67 4.31
CA LEU A 229 0.56 8.08 3.72
C LEU A 229 -0.72 8.72 4.28
N VAL A 230 -1.78 8.69 3.49
CA VAL A 230 -3.13 9.03 3.96
C VAL A 230 -4.12 8.01 3.43
N VAL A 231 -4.85 7.33 4.30
CA VAL A 231 -5.92 6.41 3.92
C VAL A 231 -7.25 7.15 3.94
N ARG A 232 -7.98 7.14 2.81
CA ARG A 232 -9.21 7.92 2.63
C ARG A 232 -10.30 7.11 1.96
N SER A 233 -11.55 7.48 2.21
CA SER A 233 -12.66 6.99 1.39
C SER A 233 -12.68 7.69 0.04
N SER A 234 -12.90 6.93 -1.03
CA SER A 234 -13.22 7.48 -2.35
C SER A 234 -14.68 7.95 -2.49
N TRP A 235 -15.52 7.76 -1.46
CA TRP A 235 -16.93 8.17 -1.45
C TRP A 235 -17.17 9.51 -0.74
N THR A 236 -16.27 9.93 0.13
CA THR A 236 -16.39 11.16 0.90
C THR A 236 -15.19 12.08 0.68
N ASN A 237 -15.24 13.30 1.20
CA ASN A 237 -14.10 14.23 1.20
C ASN A 237 -13.42 14.32 2.57
N ASP A 238 -13.75 13.40 3.47
CA ASP A 238 -13.22 13.37 4.82
C ASP A 238 -11.69 13.23 4.80
N PRO A 239 -10.99 13.79 5.80
CA PRO A 239 -9.52 13.77 5.85
C PRO A 239 -8.95 12.35 5.89
N GLY A 240 -9.70 11.39 6.43
CA GLY A 240 -9.25 10.02 6.63
C GLY A 240 -8.20 9.91 7.72
N THR A 241 -7.34 8.90 7.65
CA THR A 241 -6.28 8.65 8.63
C THR A 241 -4.92 8.95 8.02
N ARG A 242 -4.10 9.77 8.69
CA ARG A 242 -2.70 9.97 8.31
C ARG A 242 -1.84 8.84 8.89
N ILE A 243 -0.92 8.31 8.09
CA ILE A 243 0.09 7.37 8.56
C ILE A 243 1.44 8.08 8.55
N THR A 244 2.01 8.26 9.73
CA THR A 244 3.29 8.96 9.89
C THR A 244 4.45 8.00 9.73
N ALA A 245 5.44 8.40 8.92
CA ALA A 245 6.69 7.68 8.75
C ALA A 245 7.79 8.37 9.55
N PRO A 246 8.78 7.61 10.08
CA PRO A 246 9.98 8.21 10.64
C PRO A 246 10.74 9.01 9.57
N ALA A 247 11.70 9.84 10.01
CA ALA A 247 12.58 10.51 9.07
C ALA A 247 13.28 9.47 8.16
N PRO A 248 13.35 9.71 6.84
CA PRO A 248 13.93 8.76 5.92
C PRO A 248 15.38 8.48 6.33
N LEU A 249 15.71 7.19 6.42
CA LEU A 249 17.11 6.76 6.49
C LEU A 249 17.78 7.10 5.15
N ASP A 250 19.08 7.40 5.15
CA ASP A 250 19.86 7.65 3.94
C ASP A 250 20.04 6.33 3.16
N ARG A 251 18.97 5.87 2.51
CA ARG A 251 18.85 4.63 1.75
C ARG A 251 18.80 4.95 0.27
N ALA A 252 19.57 4.22 -0.53
CA ALA A 252 19.45 4.32 -1.98
C ALA A 252 18.05 3.88 -2.44
N LEU A 253 17.53 4.51 -3.50
CA LEU A 253 16.31 4.08 -4.20
C LEU A 253 16.52 2.78 -5.03
N ALA A 254 17.64 2.10 -4.83
CA ALA A 254 17.93 0.78 -5.38
C ALA A 254 17.56 -0.30 -4.35
N GLY A 255 16.80 -1.29 -4.78
CA GLY A 255 16.28 -2.34 -3.91
C GLY A 255 15.04 -1.93 -3.11
N LEU A 256 14.12 -1.17 -3.71
CA LEU A 256 12.91 -0.62 -3.04
C LEU A 256 12.14 -1.65 -2.20
N GLU A 257 12.08 -2.89 -2.68
CA GLU A 257 11.43 -4.02 -1.99
C GLU A 257 12.35 -5.21 -1.73
N LEU A 258 13.67 -5.05 -1.86
CA LEU A 258 14.60 -6.14 -1.52
C LEU A 258 14.56 -6.36 0.00
N VAL A 259 13.65 -7.24 0.39
CA VAL A 259 13.41 -7.64 1.77
C VAL A 259 14.62 -8.44 2.23
N HIS A 260 15.40 -7.86 3.12
CA HIS A 260 16.03 -8.67 4.14
C HIS A 260 14.90 -9.21 5.03
N PRO A 261 14.75 -10.54 5.21
CA PRO A 261 13.76 -11.11 6.12
C PRO A 261 13.86 -10.53 7.55
N VAL A 262 15.00 -9.91 7.85
CA VAL A 262 15.31 -9.17 9.06
C VAL A 262 15.80 -7.79 8.62
N ASP A 263 15.03 -6.73 8.90
CA ASP A 263 15.43 -5.33 8.61
C ASP A 263 16.56 -4.88 9.54
N ALA A 264 16.47 -5.25 10.82
CA ALA A 264 17.49 -4.94 11.83
C ALA A 264 17.53 -6.01 12.94
N VAL A 265 18.66 -6.07 13.65
CA VAL A 265 18.82 -6.84 14.88
C VAL A 265 19.07 -5.85 16.01
N GLU A 266 18.23 -5.91 17.05
CA GLU A 266 18.30 -5.02 18.21
C GLU A 266 18.72 -5.79 19.46
N LEU A 267 19.50 -5.14 20.34
CA LEU A 267 19.94 -5.70 21.61
C LEU A 267 19.65 -4.69 22.73
N ASN A 268 18.85 -5.10 23.70
CA ASN A 268 18.60 -4.36 24.93
C ASN A 268 19.34 -5.03 26.12
N PRO A 269 20.49 -4.50 26.58
CA PRO A 269 21.24 -5.10 27.68
C PRO A 269 20.67 -4.73 29.06
N THR A 270 19.64 -3.88 29.14
CA THR A 270 19.13 -3.31 30.39
C THR A 270 17.90 -4.03 30.97
N GLU A 271 17.68 -5.28 30.58
CA GLU A 271 16.52 -6.06 31.02
C GLU A 271 16.81 -6.98 32.20
N ALA A 272 15.78 -7.17 33.04
CA ALA A 272 15.77 -8.17 34.12
C ALA A 272 14.57 -9.10 33.96
N LYS A 273 14.82 -10.42 33.92
CA LYS A 273 13.77 -11.43 33.81
C LYS A 273 13.25 -11.86 35.18
N ILE A 274 11.94 -11.73 35.40
CA ILE A 274 11.24 -12.28 36.57
C ILE A 274 10.29 -13.39 36.09
N SER A 275 10.27 -14.53 36.77
CA SER A 275 9.42 -15.67 36.42
C SER A 275 8.59 -16.14 37.61
N PHE A 276 7.27 -16.20 37.43
CA PHE A 276 6.34 -16.76 38.40
C PHE A 276 5.99 -18.19 37.98
N VAL A 277 6.26 -19.15 38.85
CA VAL A 277 6.08 -20.60 38.56
C VAL A 277 4.94 -21.15 39.44
N ARG A 278 4.20 -22.14 38.92
CA ARG A 278 3.05 -22.77 39.61
C ARG A 278 1.95 -21.77 40.00
N VAL A 279 1.70 -20.84 39.09
CA VAL A 279 0.62 -19.87 39.23
C VAL A 279 -0.71 -20.56 38.91
N PRO A 280 -1.78 -20.37 39.72
CA PRO A 280 -3.08 -20.96 39.42
C PRO A 280 -3.64 -20.50 38.07
N ASP A 281 -4.01 -21.43 37.20
CA ASP A 281 -4.64 -21.12 35.91
C ASP A 281 -6.14 -20.84 36.09
N ARG A 282 -6.45 -19.60 36.44
CA ARG A 282 -7.84 -19.10 36.53
C ARG A 282 -7.91 -17.63 36.16
N PRO A 283 -9.06 -17.15 35.63
CA PRO A 283 -9.26 -15.74 35.33
C PRO A 283 -8.91 -14.82 36.52
N GLY A 284 -8.24 -13.72 36.22
CA GLY A 284 -7.91 -12.65 37.18
C GLY A 284 -6.52 -12.71 37.80
N ILE A 285 -5.75 -13.80 37.64
CA ILE A 285 -4.40 -13.88 38.21
C ILE A 285 -3.42 -12.92 37.52
N ALA A 286 -3.37 -12.93 36.18
CA ALA A 286 -2.58 -11.97 35.41
C ALA A 286 -2.99 -10.52 35.71
N ALA A 287 -4.30 -10.25 35.76
CA ALA A 287 -4.84 -8.93 36.09
C ALA A 287 -4.35 -8.43 37.46
N LYS A 288 -4.37 -9.29 38.50
CA LYS A 288 -3.88 -8.94 39.84
C LYS A 288 -2.38 -8.62 39.83
N LEU A 289 -1.58 -9.43 39.14
CA LEU A 289 -0.13 -9.23 39.05
C LEU A 289 0.21 -7.90 38.38
N PHE A 290 -0.27 -7.68 37.14
CA PHE A 290 0.04 -6.48 36.37
C PHE A 290 -0.58 -5.21 36.95
N SER A 291 -1.73 -5.31 37.63
CA SER A 291 -2.30 -4.16 38.38
C SER A 291 -1.40 -3.71 39.53
N GLU A 292 -0.75 -4.65 40.24
CA GLU A 292 0.14 -4.30 41.35
C GLU A 292 1.48 -3.72 40.85
N LEU A 293 2.01 -4.26 39.74
CA LEU A 293 3.18 -3.68 39.06
C LEU A 293 2.89 -2.26 38.56
N GLY A 294 1.74 -2.07 37.90
CA GLY A 294 1.30 -0.77 37.40
C GLY A 294 1.10 0.26 38.51
N ARG A 295 0.54 -0.12 39.67
CA ARG A 295 0.43 0.78 40.85
C ARG A 295 1.78 1.26 41.38
N ARG A 296 2.84 0.52 41.13
CA ARG A 296 4.21 0.86 41.52
C ARG A 296 4.99 1.53 40.40
N ASN A 297 4.36 1.83 39.27
CA ASN A 297 4.97 2.39 38.07
C ASN A 297 6.18 1.57 37.61
N LEU A 298 6.06 0.23 37.68
CA LEU A 298 7.06 -0.68 37.12
C LEU A 298 6.68 -0.99 35.68
N ASP A 299 7.52 -0.57 34.76
CA ASP A 299 7.36 -0.85 33.33
C ASP A 299 7.68 -2.32 33.04
N VAL A 300 6.92 -2.91 32.11
CA VAL A 300 7.07 -4.31 31.73
C VAL A 300 7.13 -4.37 30.21
N ASP A 301 8.25 -4.85 29.70
CA ASP A 301 8.50 -5.02 28.28
C ASP A 301 7.92 -6.37 27.78
N LEU A 302 8.66 -7.47 27.98
CA LEU A 302 8.26 -8.79 27.51
C LEU A 302 7.36 -9.54 28.50
N ILE A 303 6.20 -9.99 28.02
CA ILE A 303 5.28 -10.87 28.75
C ILE A 303 5.19 -12.22 28.03
N VAL A 304 5.64 -13.29 28.68
CA VAL A 304 5.58 -14.66 28.14
C VAL A 304 4.84 -15.57 29.11
N GLN A 305 3.74 -16.17 28.66
CA GLN A 305 3.02 -17.21 29.38
C GLN A 305 2.94 -18.45 28.47
N SER A 306 3.50 -19.56 28.95
CA SER A 306 3.50 -20.85 28.25
C SER A 306 2.64 -21.86 29.00
N ILE A 307 2.08 -22.81 28.26
CA ILE A 307 1.32 -23.94 28.80
C ILE A 307 2.35 -24.93 29.36
N HIS A 308 2.53 -24.94 30.68
CA HIS A 308 3.36 -25.92 31.39
C HIS A 308 2.58 -26.53 32.55
#